data_AF-A0A270P6Q5-F1
#
_entry.id   AF-A0A270P6Q5-F1
#
_cell.length_a   1.000
_cell.length_b   1.000
_cell.length_c   1.000
_cell.angle_alpha   90.00
_cell.angle_beta   90.00
_cell.angle_gamma   90.00
#
_symmetry.space_group_name_H-M   'P 1'
#
loop_
_entity.id
_entity.type
_entity.pdbx_description
1 polymer ?
#
loop_
_entity_poly.entity_id
_entity_poly.type
_entity_poly.pdbx_seq_one_letter_code
_entity_poly.pdbx_strand_id
1 'polypeptide(L)' 'MQAVVFQYGAVLVLLFGFVSVLWPYVVPYNMTYVEAAASRESQLIVIVGTAVMLPVVLGYNAFAYWVFRGKASNVKGD' A
#
# COMPACT_ATOMS: atom_id res chain seq x y z
N MET A 1 -15.14 9.36 13.97
CA MET A 1 -14.44 8.06 14.00
C MET A 1 -15.12 7.02 13.11
N GLN A 2 -16.40 6.70 13.34
CA GLN A 2 -17.17 5.73 12.54
C GLN A 2 -17.30 6.05 11.04
N ALA A 3 -17.45 7.33 10.66
CA ALA A 3 -17.52 7.73 9.25
C ALA A 3 -16.21 7.50 8.48
N VAL A 4 -15.06 7.73 9.12
CA VAL A 4 -13.73 7.58 8.49
C VAL A 4 -13.40 6.11 8.26
N VAL A 5 -13.73 5.24 9.22
CA VAL A 5 -13.57 3.78 9.06
C VAL A 5 -14.43 3.26 7.91
N PHE A 6 -15.66 3.74 7.78
CA PHE A 6 -16.54 3.37 6.67
C PHE A 6 -16.00 3.84 5.31
N GLN A 7 -15.43 5.05 5.24
CA GLN A 7 -14.79 5.56 4.02
C GLN A 7 -13.61 4.70 3.59
N TYR A 8 -12.68 4.40 4.48
CA TYR A 8 -11.54 3.53 4.15
C TYR A 8 -12.00 2.11 3.77
N GLY A 9 -12.98 1.56 4.47
CA GLY A 9 -13.57 0.26 4.14
C GLY A 9 -14.21 0.24 2.75
N ALA A 10 -15.01 1.26 2.41
CA ALA A 10 -15.66 1.38 1.11
C ALA A 10 -14.63 1.48 -0.02
N VAL A 11 -13.57 2.29 0.15
CA VAL A 11 -12.49 2.40 -0.85
C VAL A 11 -11.81 1.04 -1.07
N LEU A 12 -11.50 0.31 -0.01
CA LEU A 12 -10.89 -1.02 -0.14
C LEU A 12 -11.79 -1.99 -0.90
N VAL A 13 -13.08 -2.05 -0.56
CA VAL A 13 -14.05 -2.93 -1.24
C VAL A 13 -14.16 -2.59 -2.73
N LEU A 14 -14.20 -1.30 -3.07
CA LEU A 14 -14.26 -0.86 -4.47
C LEU A 14 -12.99 -1.22 -5.25
N LEU A 15 -11.81 -1.07 -4.63
CA LEU A 15 -10.54 -1.46 -5.26
C LEU A 15 -10.48 -2.98 -5.49
N PHE A 16 -10.91 -3.79 -4.52
CA PHE A 16 -10.98 -5.24 -4.68
C PHE A 16 -11.99 -5.66 -5.75
N GLY A 17 -13.17 -5.02 -5.78
CA GLY A 17 -14.17 -5.24 -6.82
C GLY A 17 -13.61 -4.93 -8.21
N PHE A 18 -12.89 -3.81 -8.36
CA PHE A 18 -12.25 -3.42 -9.61
C PHE A 18 -11.22 -4.45 -10.09
N VAL A 19 -10.32 -4.90 -9.22
CA VAL A 19 -9.32 -5.93 -9.56
C VAL A 19 -10.00 -7.24 -9.95
N SER A 20 -11.08 -7.62 -9.25
CA SER A 20 -11.81 -8.86 -9.51
C SER A 20 -12.49 -8.88 -10.88
N VAL A 21 -12.94 -7.72 -11.37
CA VAL A 21 -13.56 -7.59 -12.71
C VAL A 21 -12.51 -7.72 -13.82
N LEU A 22 -11.30 -7.21 -13.59
CA LEU A 22 -10.24 -7.24 -14.60
C LEU A 22 -9.56 -8.61 -14.68
N TRP A 23 -9.51 -9.38 -13.59
CA TRP A 23 -8.86 -10.69 -13.55
C TRP A 23 -9.42 -11.64 -14.64
N PRO A 24 -8.58 -12.31 -15.46
CA PRO A 24 -7.10 -12.42 -15.41
C PRO A 24 -6.35 -11.42 -16.30
N TYR A 25 -7.00 -10.38 -16.79
CA TYR A 25 -6.43 -9.39 -17.70
C TYR A 25 -5.87 -8.18 -16.95
N VAL A 26 -4.68 -7.74 -17.34
CA VAL A 26 -4.12 -6.44 -16.89
C VAL A 26 -4.66 -5.33 -17.78
N VAL A 27 -4.77 -5.60 -19.09
CA VAL A 27 -5.47 -4.76 -20.06
C VAL A 27 -6.57 -5.61 -20.69
N PRO A 28 -7.86 -5.28 -20.48
CA PRO A 28 -8.97 -6.04 -21.04
C PRO A 28 -8.80 -6.30 -22.54
N TYR A 29 -9.06 -7.55 -22.93
CA TYR A 29 -9.01 -8.04 -24.31
C TYR A 29 -7.66 -7.95 -25.03
N ASN A 30 -6.61 -7.48 -24.37
CA ASN A 30 -5.30 -7.29 -24.99
C ASN A 30 -4.20 -8.12 -24.33
N MET A 31 -4.10 -8.11 -22.99
CA MET A 31 -2.96 -8.73 -22.30
C MET A 31 -3.32 -9.29 -20.93
N THR A 32 -2.95 -10.56 -20.71
CA THR A 32 -3.10 -11.24 -19.43
C THR A 32 -1.98 -10.88 -18.46
N TYR A 33 -2.17 -11.09 -17.14
CA TYR A 33 -1.14 -10.77 -16.14
C TYR A 33 0.16 -11.57 -16.33
N VAL A 34 0.07 -12.80 -16.86
CA VAL A 34 1.23 -13.67 -17.10
C VAL A 34 2.05 -13.16 -18.28
N GLU A 35 1.37 -12.70 -19.33
CA GLU A 35 2.02 -12.15 -20.52
C GLU A 35 2.62 -10.76 -20.26
N ALA A 36 2.00 -10.00 -19.37
CA ALA A 36 2.50 -8.71 -18.89
C ALA A 36 3.69 -8.83 -17.92
N ALA A 37 4.04 -10.04 -17.49
CA ALA A 37 5.03 -10.25 -16.45
C ALA A 37 6.45 -9.91 -16.95
N ALA A 38 7.18 -9.11 -16.17
CA ALA A 38 8.60 -8.87 -16.41
C ALA A 38 9.42 -10.19 -16.37
N SER A 39 10.61 -10.18 -16.97
CA SER A 39 11.50 -11.34 -16.93
C SER A 39 11.80 -11.77 -15.48
N ARG A 40 11.97 -13.09 -15.29
CA ARG A 40 12.16 -13.69 -13.95
C ARG A 40 13.31 -13.05 -13.16
N GLU A 41 14.44 -12.79 -13.81
CA GLU A 41 15.61 -12.17 -13.17
C GLU A 41 15.31 -10.74 -12.70
N SER A 42 14.57 -9.95 -13.51
CA SER A 42 14.15 -8.61 -13.11
C SER A 42 13.18 -8.65 -11.93
N GLN A 43 12.24 -9.61 -11.91
CA GLN A 43 11.31 -9.78 -10.79
C GLN A 43 12.01 -10.16 -9.49
N LEU A 44 13.04 -11.01 -9.56
CA LEU A 44 13.82 -11.40 -8.39
C LEU A 44 14.55 -10.20 -7.77
N ILE A 45 15.15 -9.32 -8.59
CA ILE A 45 15.79 -8.10 -8.10
C ILE A 45 14.78 -7.21 -7.35
N VAL A 46 13.58 -7.02 -7.92
CA VAL A 46 12.52 -6.20 -7.31
C VAL A 46 12.04 -6.80 -5.99
N ILE A 47 11.82 -8.11 -5.92
CA ILE A 47 11.40 -8.78 -4.68
C ILE A 47 12.46 -8.65 -3.59
N VAL A 48 13.73 -8.88 -3.90
CA VAL A 48 14.82 -8.74 -2.93
C VAL A 48 14.94 -7.30 -2.45
N GLY A 49 14.90 -6.33 -3.37
CA GLY A 49 14.91 -4.90 -3.02
C GLY A 49 13.73 -4.52 -2.13
N THR A 50 12.53 -5.00 -2.45
CA THR A 50 11.31 -4.74 -1.67
C THR A 50 11.38 -5.40 -0.30
N ALA A 51 11.88 -6.63 -0.19
CA ALA A 51 12.01 -7.35 1.06
C ALA A 51 12.90 -6.64 2.09
N VAL A 52 13.90 -5.87 1.63
CA VAL A 52 14.77 -5.06 2.48
C VAL A 52 14.19 -3.66 2.72
N MET A 53 13.68 -3.00 1.68
CA MET A 53 13.19 -1.62 1.79
C MET A 53 11.89 -1.52 2.58
N LEU A 54 10.97 -2.47 2.40
CA LEU A 54 9.67 -2.47 3.07
C LEU A 54 9.80 -2.45 4.61
N PRO A 55 10.58 -3.32 5.27
CA PRO A 55 10.74 -3.25 6.72
C PRO A 55 11.46 -1.96 7.18
N VAL A 56 12.38 -1.41 6.39
CA VAL A 56 13.04 -0.14 6.72
C VAL A 56 12.05 1.01 6.72
N VAL A 57 11.22 1.12 5.68
CA VAL A 57 10.19 2.16 5.57
C VAL A 57 9.16 2.02 6.68
N LEU A 58 8.68 0.81 6.95
CA LEU A 58 7.72 0.57 8.04
C LEU A 58 8.33 0.87 9.40
N GLY A 59 9.59 0.48 9.62
CA GLY A 59 10.34 0.76 10.85
C GLY A 59 10.53 2.26 11.09
N TYR A 60 10.89 3.01 10.05
CA TYR A 60 10.99 4.47 10.13
C TYR A 60 9.64 5.13 10.44
N ASN A 61 8.56 4.71 9.77
CA ASN A 61 7.23 5.23 10.06
C ASN A 61 6.80 4.91 11.50
N ALA A 62 7.01 3.68 11.96
CA ALA A 62 6.72 3.29 13.35
C ALA A 62 7.55 4.10 14.36
N PHE A 63 8.84 4.31 14.08
CA PHE A 63 9.71 5.14 14.90
C PHE A 63 9.24 6.60 14.93
N ALA A 64 8.87 7.17 13.77
CA ALA A 64 8.33 8.52 13.70
C ALA A 64 7.07 8.67 14.56
N TYR A 65 6.12 7.74 14.45
CA TYR A 65 4.95 7.70 15.32
C TYR A 65 5.34 7.57 16.80
N TRP A 66 6.34 6.74 17.12
CA TRP A 66 6.81 6.57 18.50
C TRP A 66 7.48 7.83 19.07
N VAL A 67 8.28 8.55 18.28
CA VAL A 67 8.96 9.80 18.70
C VAL A 67 7.95 10.93 18.93
N PHE A 68 6.94 11.05 18.08
CA PHE A 68 5.98 12.16 18.14
C PHE A 68 4.76 11.92 19.04
N ARG A 69 4.57 10.71 19.58
CA ARG A 69 3.39 10.35 20.41
C ARG A 69 3.19 11.15 21.71
N GLY A 70 4.14 12.00 22.11
CA GLY A 70 4.11 12.71 23.40
C GLY A 70 4.29 14.23 23.34
N LYS A 71 4.48 14.83 22.16
CA LYS A 71 4.79 16.27 22.03
C LYS A 71 3.63 17.17 21.62
N ALA A 72 2.42 16.63 21.52
CA ALA A 72 1.21 17.37 21.12
C ALA A 72 0.37 17.90 22.31
N SER A 73 0.98 18.13 23.47
CA SER A 73 0.32 18.76 24.62
C SER A 73 1.20 19.90 25.10
N ASN A 74 1.01 21.10 24.53
CA ASN A 74 1.33 22.42 25.10
C ASN A 74 1.15 23.53 24.04
N VAL A 75 0.09 23.48 23.22
CA VAL A 75 -0.38 24.71 22.55
C VAL A 75 -1.37 25.35 23.52
N LYS A 76 -0.83 26.14 24.45
CA LYS A 76 -1.61 27.05 25.27
C LYS A 76 -1.98 28.21 24.35
N GLY A 77 -3.21 28.20 23.83
CA GLY A 77 -3.81 29.35 23.20
C GLY A 77 -4.02 30.42 24.26
N ASP A 78 -3.38 31.56 24.05
CA ASP A 78 -3.85 32.87 24.46
C ASP A 78 -5.11 33.28 23.67
#